data_AF-A0A973CL01-F1
#
_entry.id   AF-A0A973CL01-F1
#
_cell.length_a   1.000
_cell.length_b   1.000
_cell.length_c   1.000
_cell.angle_alpha   90.00
_cell.angle_beta   90.00
_cell.angle_gamma   90.00
#
_symmetry.space_group_name_H-M   'P 1'
#
loop_
_entity.id
_entity.type
_entity.pdbx_description
1 polymer ?
#
loop_
_entity_poly.entity_id
_entity_poly.type
_entity_poly.pdbx_seq_one_letter_code
_entity_poly.pdbx_strand_id
1 'polypeptide(L)' 'MSNVLSIKADDWVKDVLEHDGDVLVDFWGNNCAPCTTLAPIIE' A
#
# COMPACT_ATOMS: atom_id res chain seq x y z
N MET A 1 6.33 14.52 3.28
CA MET A 1 7.04 13.22 3.31
C MET A 1 5.94 12.19 3.38
N SER A 2 5.64 11.53 2.27
CA SER A 2 4.62 10.46 2.27
C SER A 2 5.19 9.26 3.01
N ASN A 3 4.38 8.64 3.87
CA ASN A 3 4.75 7.46 4.65
C ASN A 3 4.36 6.16 3.94
N VAL A 4 4.00 6.21 2.66
CA VAL A 4 3.54 5.06 1.89
C VAL A 4 4.72 4.32 1.26
N LEU A 5 4.76 3.00 1.49
CA LEU A 5 5.75 2.09 0.93
C LEU A 5 5.16 1.33 -0.27
N SER A 6 5.86 1.33 -1.41
CA SER A 6 5.47 0.51 -2.56
C SER A 6 5.98 -0.92 -2.35
N ILE A 7 5.05 -1.86 -2.14
CA ILE A 7 5.34 -3.26 -1.83
C ILE A 7 5.40 -4.11 -3.11
N LYS A 8 6.44 -4.94 -3.22
CA LYS A 8 6.50 -6.05 -4.18
C LYS A 8 6.21 -7.39 -3.49
N ALA A 9 5.99 -8.42 -4.28
CA ALA A 9 5.75 -9.77 -3.75
C ALA A 9 6.87 -10.26 -2.82
N ASP A 10 8.13 -9.96 -3.16
CA ASP A 10 9.29 -10.38 -2.37
C ASP A 10 9.38 -9.67 -1.01
N ASP A 11 8.80 -8.48 -0.89
CA ASP A 11 8.82 -7.65 0.32
C ASP A 11 7.63 -7.97 1.25
N TRP A 12 6.61 -8.68 0.76
CA TRP A 12 5.33 -8.89 1.45
C TRP A 12 5.46 -9.49 2.86
N VAL A 13 6.28 -10.54 3.00
CA VAL A 13 6.42 -11.24 4.30
C VAL A 13 7.00 -10.29 5.34
N LYS A 14 8.09 -9.62 4.99
CA LYS A 14 8.82 -8.76 5.91
C LYS A 14 8.03 -7.49 6.26
N ASP A 15 7.53 -6.79 5.24
CA ASP A 15 7.01 -5.43 5.43
C ASP A 15 5.52 -5.39 5.77
N VAL A 16 4.79 -6.51 5.59
CA VAL A 16 3.35 -6.62 5.92
C VAL A 16 3.09 -7.64 7.03
N LEU A 17 3.59 -8.87 6.90
CA LEU A 17 3.25 -9.94 7.85
C LEU A 17 4.08 -9.90 9.14
N GLU A 18 5.35 -9.50 9.05
CA GLU A 18 6.28 -9.40 10.17
C GLU A 18 6.35 -7.98 10.77
N HIS A 19 5.49 -7.06 10.33
CA HIS A 19 5.47 -5.69 10.84
C HIS A 19 4.99 -5.65 12.30
N ASP A 20 5.68 -4.86 13.14
CA ASP A 20 5.43 -4.78 14.58
C ASP A 20 4.09 -4.12 14.97
N GLY A 21 3.37 -3.54 14.00
CA GLY A 21 2.09 -2.86 14.22
C GLY A 21 1.12 -3.02 13.04
N ASP A 22 -0.01 -2.32 13.10
CA ASP A 22 -1.04 -2.43 12.07
C ASP A 22 -0.57 -1.87 10.72
N VAL A 23 -0.91 -2.58 9.65
CA VAL A 23 -0.59 -2.21 8.26
C VAL A 23 -1.88 -2.07 7.45
N LEU A 24 -2.07 -0.90 6.84
CA LEU A 24 -3.10 -0.68 5.83
C LEU A 24 -2.50 -0.92 4.44
N VAL A 25 -3.07 -1.86 3.69
CA VAL A 25 -2.61 -2.20 2.34
C VAL A 25 -3.65 -1.77 1.31
N ASP A 26 -3.23 -0.92 0.37
CA ASP A 26 -4.03 -0.59 -0.82
C ASP A 26 -3.61 -1.47 -2.01
N PHE A 27 -4.52 -2.37 -2.41
CA PHE A 27 -4.35 -3.18 -3.62
C PHE A 27 -4.94 -2.45 -4.82
N TRP A 28 -4.08 -1.77 -5.58
CA TRP A 28 -4.47 -0.93 -6.72
C TRP A 28 -3.96 -1.46 -8.06
N GLY A 29 -4.34 -0.77 -9.15
CA GLY A 29 -3.79 -1.01 -10.48
C GLY A 29 -4.01 0.16 -11.44
N ASN A 30 -3.24 0.21 -12.55
CA ASN A 30 -3.20 1.36 -13.47
C ASN A 30 -4.55 1.75 -14.11
N ASN A 31 -5.51 0.83 -14.21
CA ASN A 31 -6.85 1.09 -14.76
C ASN A 31 -7.94 0.98 -13.69
N CYS A 32 -7.67 1.47 -12.49
CA CYS A 32 -8.62 1.49 -11.39
C CYS A 32 -9.03 2.92 -11.04
N ALA A 33 -10.12 3.41 -11.63
CA ALA A 33 -10.64 4.75 -11.36
C ALA A 33 -11.01 5.01 -9.87
N PRO A 34 -11.61 4.03 -9.14
CA PRO A 34 -11.80 4.18 -7.69
C PRO A 34 -10.48 4.33 -6.93
N CYS A 35 -9.43 3.59 -7.32
CA CYS A 35 -8.12 3.65 -6.68
C CYS A 35 -7.49 5.04 -6.84
N THR A 36 -7.54 5.64 -8.04
CA THR A 36 -7.07 7.01 -8.29
C THR A 36 -7.82 8.05 -7.44
N THR A 37 -9.11 7.82 -7.17
CA THR A 37 -9.91 8.72 -6.34
C THR A 37 -9.53 8.61 -4.85
N LEU A 38 -9.14 7.42 -4.40
CA LEU A 38 -8.73 7.16 -3.03
C LEU A 38 -7.28 7.56 -2.74
N ALA A 39 -6.38 7.50 -3.72
CA ALA A 39 -4.95 7.77 -3.55
C ALA A 39 -4.64 9.08 -2.77
N PRO A 40 -5.26 10.24 -3.03
CA PRO A 40 -4.98 11.48 -2.29
C PRO A 40 -5.36 11.45 -0.81
N ILE A 41 -6.15 10.47 -0.39
CA ILE A 41 -6.60 10.29 1.00
C ILE A 41 -5.61 9.39 1.77
N ILE A 42 -4.94 8.49 1.04
CA ILE A 42 -4.11 7.42 1.62
C ILE A 42 -2.60 7.71 1.44
N GLU A 43 -2.20 8.49 0.42
CA GLU A 43 -0.80 8.80 0.03
C GLU A 43 -0.21 10.10 0.60
#